data_AF-A0A938BXG6-F1
#
_entry.id   AF-A0A938BXG6-F1
#
_cell.length_a   1.000
_cell.length_b   1.000
_cell.length_c   1.000
_cell.angle_alpha   90.00
_cell.angle_beta   90.00
_cell.angle_gamma   90.00
#
_symmetry.space_group_name_H-M   'P 1'
#
loop_
_entity.id
_entity.type
_entity.pdbx_description
1 polymer ?
#
loop_
_entity_poly.entity_id
_entity_poly.type
_entity_poly.pdbx_seq_one_letter_code
_entity_poly.pdbx_strand_id
1 'polypeptide(L)'
;MKTVLASAAGVLWVVWVAALLHFRRQPDLRVGTPREFLFPAAALAVGLAWFFSTSPPAGTGLLTLHMRCAVITGVLLTAVWLLSLLRRDCGIMDVAYAPAAALPTLTLLALRGSWSAHEIIVAALLLLWSVRMALHIGIRNAAHPGEDGRYAAWRRRFGGQWWWWSLFQIFVMQGVMVWLWSLPMVAAMAAPDTALGWPHALAILLFAAGFVFQVGGDLQLERFKRARTDRSQVLDTGLWALSRHPNYFGETMIWWSFGALALAHPMGWVTLVCPAYVTWFMSAGSAAPMQERYLAKTKPAYADYMRRVPAFFPWGRP
;
A
#
# COMPACT_ATOMS: atom_id res chain seq x y z
N MET A 1 -5.10 5.91 -30.20
CA MET A 1 -4.65 6.34 -28.85
C MET A 1 -4.72 5.21 -27.80
N LYS A 2 -5.82 4.45 -27.67
CA LYS A 2 -5.92 3.28 -26.74
C LYS A 2 -4.83 2.22 -26.97
N THR A 3 -4.56 1.88 -28.23
CA THR A 3 -3.50 0.94 -28.63
C THR A 3 -2.10 1.44 -28.32
N VAL A 4 -1.80 2.72 -28.56
CA VAL A 4 -0.46 3.29 -28.30
C VAL A 4 -0.13 3.31 -26.80
N LEU A 5 -1.07 3.70 -25.94
CA LEU A 5 -0.88 3.69 -24.49
C LEU A 5 -0.78 2.27 -23.93
N ALA A 6 -1.59 1.33 -24.44
CA ALA A 6 -1.51 -0.07 -24.05
C ALA A 6 -0.18 -0.71 -24.50
N SER A 7 0.27 -0.42 -25.73
CA SER A 7 1.57 -0.87 -26.26
C SER A 7 2.75 -0.27 -25.50
N ALA A 8 2.69 1.01 -25.14
CA ALA A 8 3.72 1.65 -24.32
C ALA A 8 3.79 1.03 -22.92
N ALA A 9 2.63 0.80 -22.28
CA ALA A 9 2.56 0.12 -20.99
C ALA A 9 3.10 -1.32 -21.06
N GLY A 10 2.74 -2.09 -22.11
CA GLY A 10 3.24 -3.44 -22.34
C GLY A 10 4.75 -3.50 -22.57
N VAL A 11 5.32 -2.56 -23.33
CA VAL A 11 6.78 -2.48 -23.54
C VAL A 11 7.51 -2.12 -22.25
N LEU A 12 7.06 -1.09 -21.52
CA LEU A 12 7.63 -0.72 -20.22
C LEU A 12 7.56 -1.90 -19.22
N TRP A 13 6.50 -2.70 -19.31
CA TRP A 13 6.31 -3.90 -18.50
C TRP A 13 7.29 -5.02 -18.86
N VAL A 14 7.49 -5.32 -20.15
CA VAL A 14 8.48 -6.32 -20.59
C VAL A 14 9.89 -5.91 -20.20
N VAL A 15 10.24 -4.63 -20.38
CA VAL A 15 11.53 -4.08 -19.96
C VAL A 15 11.74 -4.23 -18.45
N TRP A 16 10.69 -3.95 -17.67
CA TRP A 16 10.73 -4.11 -16.21
C TRP A 16 10.96 -5.57 -15.79
N VAL A 17 10.31 -6.51 -16.46
CA VAL A 17 10.41 -7.95 -16.15
C VAL A 17 11.78 -8.48 -16.51
N ALA A 18 12.29 -8.09 -17.68
CA ALA A 18 13.66 -8.40 -18.07
C ALA A 18 14.64 -7.84 -17.03
N ALA A 19 14.42 -6.62 -16.53
CA ALA A 19 15.22 -6.02 -15.48
C ALA A 19 15.12 -6.81 -14.16
N LEU A 20 13.93 -7.22 -13.71
CA LEU A 20 13.76 -8.03 -12.51
C LEU A 20 14.37 -9.43 -12.63
N LEU A 21 14.22 -10.09 -13.78
CA LEU A 21 14.81 -11.42 -14.03
C LEU A 21 16.33 -11.34 -14.14
N HIS A 22 16.85 -10.29 -14.77
CA HIS A 22 18.29 -10.01 -14.79
C HIS A 22 18.80 -9.74 -13.37
N PHE A 23 18.07 -8.93 -12.60
CA PHE A 23 18.38 -8.63 -11.22
C PHE A 23 18.35 -9.88 -10.32
N ARG A 24 17.41 -10.81 -10.54
CA ARG A 24 17.36 -12.11 -9.85
C ARG A 24 18.66 -12.90 -10.03
N ARG A 25 19.40 -12.71 -11.13
CA ARG A 25 20.68 -13.39 -11.40
C ARG A 25 21.87 -12.77 -10.65
N GLN A 26 21.71 -11.64 -9.95
CA GLN A 26 22.78 -10.95 -9.20
C GLN A 26 22.58 -11.12 -7.68
N PRO A 27 23.24 -12.11 -7.04
CA PRO A 27 23.00 -12.48 -5.63
C PRO A 27 23.36 -11.37 -4.64
N ASP A 28 24.37 -10.57 -4.99
CA ASP A 28 24.90 -9.42 -4.28
C ASP A 28 23.88 -8.27 -4.14
N LEU A 29 22.95 -8.16 -5.10
CA LEU A 29 21.92 -7.13 -5.12
C LEU A 29 20.62 -7.50 -4.41
N ARG A 30 20.50 -8.73 -3.91
CA ARG A 30 19.27 -9.21 -3.25
C ARG A 30 19.08 -8.61 -1.86
N VAL A 31 17.85 -8.21 -1.60
CA VAL A 31 17.31 -7.93 -0.27
C VAL A 31 15.95 -8.64 -0.21
N GLY A 32 15.87 -9.78 0.50
CA GLY A 32 14.63 -10.56 0.60
C GLY A 32 14.72 -12.03 0.17
N THR A 33 13.62 -12.76 0.37
CA THR A 33 13.47 -14.17 -0.04
C THR A 33 12.87 -14.30 -1.45
N PRO A 34 13.16 -15.37 -2.21
CA PRO A 34 12.58 -15.57 -3.56
C PRO A 34 11.04 -15.53 -3.61
N ARG A 35 10.37 -15.79 -2.48
CA ARG A 35 8.91 -15.77 -2.34
C ARG A 35 8.33 -14.36 -2.50
N GLU A 36 9.10 -13.32 -2.18
CA GLU A 36 8.67 -11.92 -2.31
C GLU A 36 8.50 -11.48 -3.77
N PHE A 37 9.10 -12.22 -4.72
CA PHE A 37 8.99 -11.96 -6.16
C PHE A 37 7.86 -12.75 -6.83
N LEU A 38 7.21 -13.67 -6.11
CA LEU A 38 6.15 -14.52 -6.66
C LEU A 38 4.94 -13.70 -7.09
N PHE A 39 4.50 -12.76 -6.27
CA PHE A 39 3.34 -11.91 -6.55
C PHE A 39 3.60 -10.91 -7.70
N PRO A 40 4.74 -10.20 -7.75
CA PRO A 40 5.15 -9.45 -8.95
C PRO A 40 5.17 -10.30 -10.22
N ALA A 41 5.64 -11.55 -10.15
CA ALA A 41 5.70 -12.46 -11.30
C ALA A 41 4.32 -13.00 -11.73
N ALA A 42 3.40 -13.19 -10.78
CA ALA A 42 2.02 -13.57 -11.09
C ALA A 42 1.25 -12.41 -11.73
N ALA A 43 1.39 -11.20 -11.18
CA ALA A 43 0.85 -9.97 -11.77
C ALA A 43 1.35 -9.74 -13.19
N LEU A 44 2.63 -10.06 -13.42
CA LEU A 44 3.25 -10.08 -14.73
C LEU A 44 2.52 -11.00 -15.71
N ALA A 45 2.26 -12.25 -15.31
CA ALA A 45 1.59 -13.22 -16.18
C ALA A 45 0.18 -12.75 -16.56
N VAL A 46 -0.56 -12.14 -15.62
CA VAL A 46 -1.90 -11.59 -15.87
C VAL A 46 -1.85 -10.37 -16.81
N GLY A 47 -0.89 -9.46 -16.61
CA GLY A 47 -0.70 -8.30 -17.49
C GLY A 47 -0.35 -8.69 -18.93
N LEU A 48 0.51 -9.70 -19.12
CA LEU A 48 0.87 -10.22 -20.44
C LEU A 48 -0.31 -10.94 -21.11
N ALA A 49 -1.03 -11.78 -20.37
CA ALA A 49 -2.21 -12.47 -20.88
C ALA A 49 -3.28 -11.49 -21.38
N TRP A 50 -3.46 -10.36 -20.68
CA TRP A 50 -4.35 -9.29 -21.15
C TRP A 50 -3.82 -8.59 -22.40
N PHE A 51 -2.53 -8.20 -22.40
CA PHE A 51 -1.90 -7.48 -23.50
C PHE A 51 -2.02 -8.24 -24.84
N PHE A 52 -1.91 -9.57 -24.80
CA PHE A 52 -2.01 -10.43 -25.99
C PHE A 52 -3.44 -10.89 -26.31
N SER A 53 -4.46 -10.48 -25.55
CA SER A 53 -5.85 -10.85 -25.84
C SER A 53 -6.41 -10.06 -27.04
N THR A 54 -6.89 -10.76 -28.06
CA THR A 54 -7.34 -10.20 -29.36
C THR A 54 -8.78 -9.70 -29.37
N SER A 55 -9.55 -9.99 -28.32
CA SER A 55 -10.89 -9.43 -28.09
C SER A 55 -10.99 -9.09 -26.61
N PRO A 56 -11.35 -7.85 -26.26
CA PRO A 56 -11.57 -7.53 -24.86
C PRO A 56 -12.76 -8.37 -24.33
N PRO A 57 -12.58 -9.34 -23.41
CA PRO A 57 -13.69 -10.03 -22.78
C PRO A 57 -14.65 -9.06 -22.08
N ALA A 58 -15.91 -9.46 -21.87
CA ALA A 58 -16.80 -8.75 -20.96
C ALA A 58 -16.09 -8.57 -19.60
N GLY A 59 -15.95 -7.32 -19.12
CA GLY A 59 -15.09 -6.97 -17.98
C GLY A 59 -13.80 -6.20 -18.31
N THR A 60 -13.53 -5.93 -19.58
CA THR A 60 -12.36 -5.11 -20.00
C THR A 60 -12.41 -3.64 -19.66
N GLY A 61 -13.57 -3.08 -19.32
CA GLY A 61 -13.66 -1.73 -18.77
C GLY A 61 -12.81 -1.60 -17.51
N LEU A 62 -12.99 -2.53 -16.56
CA LEU A 62 -12.26 -2.54 -15.30
C LEU A 62 -10.76 -2.74 -15.52
N LEU A 63 -10.36 -3.71 -16.33
CA LEU A 63 -8.96 -3.99 -16.61
C LEU A 63 -8.28 -2.84 -17.38
N THR A 64 -8.97 -2.22 -18.33
CA THR A 64 -8.47 -1.02 -19.01
C THR A 64 -8.26 0.15 -18.04
N LEU A 65 -9.21 0.38 -17.13
CA LEU A 65 -9.07 1.41 -16.10
C LEU A 65 -7.91 1.08 -15.15
N HIS A 66 -7.76 -0.19 -14.76
CA HIS A 66 -6.67 -0.63 -13.91
C HIS A 66 -5.29 -0.46 -14.57
N MET A 67 -5.17 -0.74 -15.87
CA MET A 67 -3.93 -0.50 -16.63
C MET A 67 -3.64 1.00 -16.81
N ARG A 68 -4.67 1.84 -16.96
CA ARG A 68 -4.50 3.30 -16.94
C ARG A 68 -3.99 3.78 -15.57
N CYS A 69 -4.50 3.20 -14.48
CA CYS A 69 -3.96 3.48 -13.14
C CYS A 69 -2.49 3.08 -13.02
N ALA A 70 -2.07 1.98 -13.66
CA ALA A 70 -0.66 1.57 -13.69
C ALA A 70 0.24 2.64 -14.33
N VAL A 71 -0.19 3.21 -15.46
CA VAL A 71 0.55 4.28 -16.14
C VAL A 71 0.67 5.52 -15.26
N ILE A 72 -0.43 5.98 -14.65
CA ILE A 72 -0.41 7.14 -13.76
C ILE A 72 0.50 6.88 -12.55
N THR A 73 0.41 5.69 -11.94
CA THR A 73 1.27 5.26 -10.84
C THR A 73 2.74 5.26 -11.25
N GLY A 74 3.06 4.73 -12.43
CA GLY A 74 4.42 4.68 -12.95
C GLY A 74 5.00 6.08 -13.18
N VAL A 75 4.23 6.99 -13.78
CA VAL A 75 4.65 8.39 -13.98
C VAL A 75 4.89 9.08 -12.64
N LEU A 76 3.95 8.94 -11.69
CA LEU A 76 4.07 9.52 -10.36
C LEU A 76 5.31 9.01 -9.63
N LEU A 77 5.50 7.69 -9.57
CA LEU A 77 6.62 7.10 -8.83
C LEU A 77 7.97 7.32 -9.51
N THR A 78 7.99 7.49 -10.85
CA THR A 78 9.20 7.95 -11.55
C THR A 78 9.56 9.37 -11.12
N ALA A 79 8.58 10.28 -11.03
CA ALA A 79 8.81 11.64 -10.55
C ALA A 79 9.29 11.65 -9.08
N VAL A 80 8.67 10.83 -8.21
CA VAL A 80 9.08 10.70 -6.81
C VAL A 80 10.49 10.10 -6.70
N TRP A 81 10.84 9.11 -7.54
CA TRP A 81 12.18 8.56 -7.60
C TRP A 81 13.22 9.61 -7.97
N LEU A 82 12.98 10.39 -9.03
CA LEU A 82 13.86 11.49 -9.43
C LEU A 82 14.04 12.50 -8.29
N LEU A 83 12.94 12.86 -7.61
CA LEU A 83 12.98 13.73 -6.44
C LEU A 83 13.78 13.11 -5.28
N SER A 84 13.69 11.80 -5.08
CA SER A 84 14.46 11.07 -4.05
C SER A 84 15.97 11.08 -4.32
N LEU A 85 16.38 11.10 -5.60
CA LEU A 85 17.79 11.23 -5.98
C LEU A 85 18.30 12.64 -5.71
N LEU A 86 17.51 13.67 -6.06
CA LEU A 86 17.84 15.08 -5.81
C LEU A 86 17.95 15.39 -4.31
N ARG A 87 17.00 14.89 -3.52
CA ARG A 87 16.98 15.09 -2.06
C ARG A 87 17.92 14.15 -1.30
N ARG A 88 18.46 13.13 -1.96
CA ARG A 88 19.19 12.01 -1.33
C ARG A 88 18.41 11.35 -0.17
N ASP A 89 17.11 11.20 -0.37
CA ASP A 89 16.20 10.62 0.62
C ASP A 89 15.12 9.77 -0.06
N CYS A 90 15.26 8.46 0.04
CA CYS A 90 14.26 7.50 -0.45
C CYS A 90 13.13 7.24 0.55
N GLY A 91 13.18 7.82 1.75
CA GLY A 91 12.07 7.84 2.71
C GLY A 91 10.82 8.55 2.17
N ILE A 92 10.97 9.38 1.14
CA ILE A 92 9.85 9.97 0.40
C ILE A 92 8.93 8.92 -0.25
N MET A 93 9.43 7.71 -0.53
CA MET A 93 8.60 6.62 -1.06
C MET A 93 7.52 6.20 -0.06
N ASP A 94 7.85 6.15 1.24
CA ASP A 94 6.89 5.78 2.29
C ASP A 94 5.75 6.81 2.38
N VAL A 95 6.05 8.09 2.12
CA VAL A 95 5.05 9.17 2.03
C VAL A 95 4.22 9.05 0.76
N ALA A 96 4.85 8.72 -0.37
CA ALA A 96 4.23 8.64 -1.68
C ALA A 96 3.38 7.37 -1.88
N TYR A 97 3.53 6.35 -1.04
CA TYR A 97 2.84 5.07 -1.20
C TYR A 97 1.31 5.23 -1.25
N ALA A 98 0.69 5.89 -0.26
CA ALA A 98 -0.76 6.07 -0.24
C ALA A 98 -1.27 7.00 -1.37
N PRO A 99 -0.61 8.13 -1.68
CA PRO A 99 -0.90 8.90 -2.88
C PRO A 99 -0.80 8.10 -4.18
N ALA A 100 0.17 7.19 -4.29
CA ALA A 100 0.32 6.32 -5.46
C ALA A 100 -0.82 5.30 -5.61
N ALA A 101 -1.51 4.94 -4.53
CA ALA A 101 -2.75 4.16 -4.59
C ALA A 101 -3.95 5.02 -5.00
N ALA A 102 -4.11 6.20 -4.38
CA ALA A 102 -5.33 7.00 -4.49
C ALA A 102 -5.38 7.88 -5.74
N LEU A 103 -4.29 8.58 -6.07
CA LEU A 103 -4.24 9.57 -7.15
C LEU A 103 -4.60 9.01 -8.53
N PRO A 104 -4.20 7.79 -8.92
CA PRO A 104 -4.61 7.22 -10.20
C PRO A 104 -6.14 7.14 -10.34
N THR A 105 -6.81 6.60 -9.32
CA THR A 105 -8.27 6.47 -9.28
C THR A 105 -8.95 7.84 -9.25
N LEU A 106 -8.49 8.74 -8.38
CA LEU A 106 -9.03 10.10 -8.27
C LEU A 106 -8.87 10.91 -9.56
N THR A 107 -7.74 10.74 -10.27
CA THR A 107 -7.47 11.42 -11.54
C THR A 107 -8.43 10.93 -12.62
N LEU A 108 -8.61 9.60 -12.75
CA LEU A 108 -9.54 9.03 -13.73
C LEU A 108 -10.99 9.39 -13.43
N LEU A 109 -11.36 9.48 -12.15
CA LEU A 109 -12.68 9.93 -11.73
C LEU A 109 -12.90 11.41 -12.11
N ALA A 110 -11.95 12.29 -11.78
CA ALA A 110 -12.03 13.71 -12.14
C ALA A 110 -12.10 13.94 -13.65
N LEU A 111 -11.34 13.17 -14.44
CA LEU A 111 -11.36 13.25 -15.92
C LEU A 111 -12.66 12.73 -16.54
N ARG A 112 -13.44 11.90 -15.83
CA ARG A 112 -14.76 11.44 -16.31
C ARG A 112 -15.79 12.57 -16.27
N GLY A 113 -15.65 13.50 -15.32
CA GLY A 113 -16.53 14.67 -15.19
C GLY A 113 -17.92 14.39 -14.62
N SER A 114 -18.22 13.15 -14.22
CA SER A 114 -19.42 12.78 -13.45
C SER A 114 -19.11 12.74 -11.96
N TRP A 115 -20.09 13.16 -11.14
CA TRP A 115 -19.99 13.15 -9.68
C TRP A 115 -21.29 12.65 -9.06
N SER A 116 -21.59 11.36 -9.24
CA SER A 116 -22.68 10.72 -8.51
C SER A 116 -22.39 10.65 -7.01
N ALA A 117 -23.41 10.39 -6.19
CA ALA A 117 -23.23 10.22 -4.75
C ALA A 117 -22.23 9.08 -4.42
N HIS A 118 -22.22 8.02 -5.22
CA HIS A 118 -21.23 6.95 -5.10
C HIS A 118 -19.81 7.45 -5.37
N GLU A 119 -19.60 8.18 -6.47
CA GLU A 119 -18.30 8.73 -6.87
C GLU A 119 -17.74 9.71 -5.81
N ILE A 120 -18.60 10.52 -5.20
CA ILE A 120 -18.24 11.41 -4.09
C ILE A 120 -17.77 10.61 -2.86
N ILE A 121 -18.47 9.54 -2.48
CA ILE A 121 -18.06 8.68 -1.35
C ILE A 121 -16.70 8.02 -1.63
N VAL A 122 -16.53 7.45 -2.83
CA VAL A 122 -15.25 6.85 -3.26
C VAL A 122 -14.13 7.89 -3.14
N ALA A 123 -14.31 9.07 -3.74
CA ALA A 123 -13.31 10.13 -3.72
C ALA A 123 -12.99 10.61 -2.31
N ALA A 124 -14.00 10.84 -1.47
CA ALA A 124 -13.84 11.33 -0.11
C ALA A 124 -13.05 10.35 0.76
N LEU A 125 -13.39 9.06 0.75
CA LEU A 125 -12.70 8.05 1.55
C LEU A 125 -11.26 7.83 1.06
N LEU A 126 -11.03 7.80 -0.25
CA LEU A 126 -9.68 7.71 -0.84
C LEU A 126 -8.82 8.91 -0.45
N LEU A 127 -9.35 10.13 -0.61
CA LEU A 127 -8.65 11.37 -0.26
C LEU A 127 -8.32 11.42 1.22
N LEU A 128 -9.30 11.14 2.08
CA LEU A 128 -9.12 11.20 3.53
C LEU A 128 -8.04 10.22 3.99
N TRP A 129 -8.09 8.95 3.54
CA TRP A 129 -7.06 7.96 3.87
C TRP A 129 -5.69 8.36 3.32
N SER A 130 -5.61 8.70 2.03
CA SER A 130 -4.34 9.00 1.36
C SER A 130 -3.65 10.23 1.93
N VAL A 131 -4.40 11.32 2.14
CA VAL A 131 -3.87 12.56 2.70
C VAL A 131 -3.42 12.34 4.13
N ARG A 132 -4.24 11.69 4.96
CA ARG A 132 -3.87 11.34 6.35
C ARG A 132 -2.59 10.50 6.37
N MET A 133 -2.47 9.50 5.50
CA MET A 133 -1.29 8.66 5.38
C MET A 133 -0.03 9.43 5.03
N ALA A 134 -0.09 10.21 3.95
CA ALA A 134 1.03 11.02 3.51
C ALA A 134 1.44 12.04 4.57
N LEU A 135 0.47 12.70 5.22
CA LEU A 135 0.76 13.68 6.27
C LEU A 135 1.39 13.05 7.51
N HIS A 136 0.83 11.96 8.03
CA HIS A 136 1.38 11.31 9.21
C HIS A 136 2.83 10.84 8.99
N ILE A 137 3.08 10.14 7.87
CA ILE A 137 4.44 9.68 7.54
C ILE A 137 5.35 10.87 7.23
N GLY A 138 4.87 11.87 6.49
CA GLY A 138 5.63 13.06 6.13
C GLY A 138 6.07 13.88 7.35
N ILE A 139 5.15 14.13 8.29
CA ILE A 139 5.44 14.83 9.55
C ILE A 139 6.44 14.03 10.39
N ARG A 140 6.25 12.70 10.49
CA ARG A 140 7.17 11.81 11.20
C ARG A 140 8.57 11.84 10.60
N ASN A 141 8.68 11.75 9.28
CA ASN A 141 9.96 11.78 8.58
C ASN A 141 10.63 13.16 8.73
N ALA A 142 9.87 14.26 8.64
CA ALA A 142 10.40 15.61 8.85
C ALA A 142 10.93 15.85 10.28
N ALA A 143 10.38 15.14 11.28
CA ALA A 143 10.86 15.20 12.66
C ALA A 143 12.18 14.44 12.91
N HIS A 144 12.66 13.66 11.92
CA HIS A 144 13.90 12.90 12.01
C HIS A 144 14.92 13.39 10.97
N PRO A 145 16.00 14.06 11.38
CA PRO A 145 17.00 14.55 10.45
C PRO A 145 17.70 13.40 9.70
N GLY A 146 17.69 13.47 8.38
CA GLY A 146 18.36 12.50 7.50
C GLY A 146 17.46 11.41 6.94
N GLU A 147 17.99 10.65 5.98
CA GLU A 147 17.31 9.51 5.38
C GLU A 147 17.08 8.39 6.42
N ASP A 148 15.91 7.75 6.36
CA ASP A 148 15.61 6.60 7.22
C ASP A 148 16.73 5.55 7.17
N GLY A 149 17.10 5.03 8.34
CA GLY A 149 18.27 4.17 8.51
C GLY A 149 18.29 2.95 7.59
N ARG A 150 17.11 2.42 7.22
CA ARG A 150 16.97 1.31 6.25
C ARG A 150 17.45 1.72 4.87
N TYR A 151 16.96 2.85 4.35
CA TYR A 151 17.35 3.37 3.04
C TYR A 151 18.81 3.82 3.03
N ALA A 152 19.27 4.48 4.09
CA ALA A 152 20.67 4.89 4.23
C ALA A 152 21.63 3.68 4.24
N ALA A 153 21.24 2.57 4.89
CA ALA A 153 22.01 1.33 4.88
C ALA A 153 22.09 0.70 3.49
N TRP A 154 20.96 0.63 2.76
CA TRP A 154 20.96 0.16 1.37
C TRP A 154 21.76 1.07 0.44
N ARG A 155 21.66 2.39 0.61
CA ARG A 155 22.44 3.36 -0.17
C ARG A 155 23.94 3.15 0.00
N ARG A 156 24.41 2.96 1.23
CA ARG A 156 25.81 2.62 1.51
C ARG A 156 26.21 1.28 0.89
N ARG A 157 25.35 0.27 0.97
CA ARG A 157 25.61 -1.07 0.43
C ARG A 157 25.72 -1.08 -1.10
N PHE A 158 24.85 -0.35 -1.80
CA PHE A 158 24.78 -0.39 -3.26
C PHE A 158 25.59 0.72 -3.94
N GLY A 159 26.05 1.74 -3.21
CA GLY A 159 27.06 2.70 -3.67
C GLY A 159 26.77 3.27 -5.07
N GLY A 160 27.71 3.09 -6.01
CA GLY A 160 27.57 3.55 -7.40
C GLY A 160 26.38 2.94 -8.16
N GLN A 161 25.84 1.81 -7.69
CA GLN A 161 24.68 1.13 -8.25
C GLN A 161 23.35 1.59 -7.64
N TRP A 162 23.39 2.52 -6.68
CA TRP A 162 22.22 2.94 -5.94
C TRP A 162 21.07 3.44 -6.82
N TRP A 163 21.37 4.21 -7.88
CA TRP A 163 20.32 4.87 -8.66
C TRP A 163 19.40 3.87 -9.37
N TRP A 164 19.95 2.82 -10.00
CA TRP A 164 19.16 1.79 -10.66
C TRP A 164 18.62 0.77 -9.66
N TRP A 165 19.39 0.43 -8.62
CA TRP A 165 18.91 -0.44 -7.55
C TRP A 165 17.68 0.15 -6.85
N SER A 166 17.73 1.42 -6.45
CA SER A 166 16.60 2.12 -5.81
C SER A 166 15.40 2.22 -6.73
N LEU A 167 15.59 2.49 -8.03
CA LEU A 167 14.52 2.48 -9.01
C LEU A 167 13.76 1.15 -8.98
N PHE A 168 14.46 0.03 -9.19
CA PHE A 168 13.78 -1.28 -9.34
C PHE A 168 13.30 -1.86 -8.00
N GLN A 169 14.11 -1.80 -6.94
CA GLN A 169 13.81 -2.46 -5.68
C GLN A 169 12.93 -1.65 -4.74
N ILE A 170 13.00 -0.31 -4.81
CA ILE A 170 12.15 0.56 -3.99
C ILE A 170 10.96 1.00 -4.83
N PHE A 171 11.17 1.79 -5.87
CA PHE A 171 10.08 2.51 -6.53
C PHE A 171 9.21 1.62 -7.40
N VAL A 172 9.80 0.81 -8.28
CA VAL A 172 9.00 -0.02 -9.19
C VAL A 172 8.38 -1.20 -8.45
N MET A 173 9.11 -1.87 -7.55
CA MET A 173 8.54 -2.95 -6.73
C MET A 173 7.34 -2.46 -5.92
N GLN A 174 7.49 -1.37 -5.15
CA GLN A 174 6.40 -0.80 -4.38
C GLN A 174 5.28 -0.26 -5.29
N GLY A 175 5.63 0.28 -6.45
CA GLY A 175 4.70 0.74 -7.47
C GLY A 175 3.81 -0.36 -8.04
N VAL A 176 4.37 -1.53 -8.31
CA VAL A 176 3.59 -2.69 -8.76
C VAL A 176 2.73 -3.22 -7.63
N MET A 177 3.26 -3.30 -6.40
CA MET A 177 2.46 -3.74 -5.26
C MET A 177 1.28 -2.79 -5.05
N VAL A 178 1.49 -1.48 -4.98
CA VAL A 178 0.41 -0.52 -4.75
C VAL A 178 -0.61 -0.53 -5.89
N TRP A 179 -0.15 -0.64 -7.14
CA TRP A 179 -1.03 -0.77 -8.29
C TRP A 179 -1.93 -2.01 -8.18
N LEU A 180 -1.35 -3.18 -7.93
CA LEU A 180 -2.08 -4.45 -7.78
C LEU A 180 -3.13 -4.37 -6.67
N TRP A 181 -2.72 -3.87 -5.51
CA TRP A 181 -3.61 -3.83 -4.35
C TRP A 181 -4.68 -2.76 -4.49
N SER A 182 -4.52 -1.75 -5.35
CA SER A 182 -5.53 -0.72 -5.61
C SER A 182 -6.71 -1.19 -6.45
N LEU A 183 -6.76 -2.47 -6.86
CA LEU A 183 -7.86 -3.04 -7.65
C LEU A 183 -9.28 -2.77 -7.07
N PRO A 184 -9.59 -2.97 -5.77
CA PRO A 184 -10.89 -2.59 -5.19
C PRO A 184 -11.23 -1.10 -5.38
N MET A 185 -10.24 -0.20 -5.31
CA MET A 185 -10.47 1.24 -5.52
C MET A 185 -10.87 1.51 -6.98
N VAL A 186 -10.21 0.85 -7.93
CA VAL A 186 -10.55 0.95 -9.36
C VAL A 186 -11.92 0.32 -9.65
N ALA A 187 -12.24 -0.81 -9.02
CA ALA A 187 -13.55 -1.46 -9.16
C ALA A 187 -14.68 -0.60 -8.60
N ALA A 188 -14.48 0.04 -7.45
CA ALA A 188 -15.42 1.02 -6.92
C ALA A 188 -15.65 2.15 -7.93
N MET A 189 -14.60 2.82 -8.42
CA MET A 189 -14.72 3.87 -9.45
C MET A 189 -15.38 3.38 -10.77
N ALA A 190 -15.21 2.11 -11.11
CA ALA A 190 -15.76 1.51 -12.33
C ALA A 190 -17.22 1.05 -12.17
N ALA A 191 -17.79 1.10 -10.96
CA ALA A 191 -19.17 0.70 -10.72
C ALA A 191 -20.14 1.45 -11.65
N PRO A 192 -21.16 0.77 -12.20
CA PRO A 192 -22.21 1.43 -12.96
C PRO A 192 -22.96 2.41 -12.06
N ASP A 193 -23.68 3.35 -12.68
CA ASP A 193 -24.53 4.28 -11.92
C ASP A 193 -25.56 3.49 -11.12
N THR A 194 -25.41 3.53 -9.79
CA THR A 194 -26.14 2.67 -8.86
C THR A 194 -26.57 3.48 -7.65
N ALA A 195 -27.77 3.19 -7.17
CA ALA A 195 -28.27 3.78 -5.94
C ALA A 195 -27.35 3.41 -4.75
N LEU A 196 -27.31 4.30 -3.76
CA LEU A 196 -26.61 3.98 -2.51
C LEU A 196 -27.30 2.80 -1.84
N GLY A 197 -26.51 1.81 -1.42
CA GLY A 197 -27.01 0.57 -0.83
C GLY A 197 -26.16 0.10 0.34
N TRP A 198 -26.38 -1.15 0.74
CA TRP A 198 -25.62 -1.78 1.81
C TRP A 198 -24.08 -1.76 1.61
N PRO A 199 -23.51 -1.82 0.38
CA PRO A 199 -22.06 -1.76 0.22
C PRO A 199 -21.48 -0.43 0.70
N HIS A 200 -22.18 0.68 0.46
CA HIS A 200 -21.77 2.02 0.90
C HIS A 200 -21.87 2.16 2.41
N ALA A 201 -22.96 1.67 3.02
CA ALA A 201 -23.13 1.69 4.47
C ALA A 201 -22.04 0.87 5.18
N LEU A 202 -21.74 -0.33 4.66
CA LEU A 202 -20.66 -1.18 5.17
C LEU A 202 -19.29 -0.50 5.01
N ALA A 203 -19.03 0.11 3.85
CA ALA A 203 -17.79 0.83 3.61
C ALA A 203 -17.59 1.98 4.61
N ILE A 204 -18.61 2.82 4.80
CA ILE A 204 -18.55 3.95 5.73
C ILE A 204 -18.30 3.47 7.17
N LEU A 205 -18.99 2.40 7.61
CA LEU A 205 -18.80 1.81 8.94
C LEU A 205 -17.37 1.29 9.11
N LEU A 206 -16.88 0.49 8.16
CA LEU A 206 -15.54 -0.08 8.18
C LEU A 206 -14.47 1.00 8.13
N PHE A 207 -14.66 2.03 7.30
CA PHE A 207 -13.74 3.15 7.22
C PHE A 207 -13.72 3.94 8.52
N ALA A 208 -14.87 4.29 9.09
CA ALA A 208 -14.94 5.07 10.32
C ALA A 208 -14.28 4.32 11.48
N ALA A 209 -14.61 3.04 11.67
CA ALA A 209 -13.97 2.22 12.69
C ALA A 209 -12.46 2.06 12.43
N GLY A 210 -12.07 1.75 11.20
CA GLY A 210 -10.66 1.61 10.81
C GLY A 210 -9.85 2.89 11.04
N PHE A 211 -10.43 4.04 10.69
CA PHE A 211 -9.83 5.35 10.86
C PHE A 211 -9.66 5.70 12.34
N VAL A 212 -10.63 5.36 13.20
CA VAL A 212 -10.51 5.53 14.66
C VAL A 212 -9.37 4.69 15.22
N PHE A 213 -9.27 3.41 14.85
CA PHE A 213 -8.19 2.53 15.31
C PHE A 213 -6.82 2.98 14.81
N GLN A 214 -6.75 3.37 13.54
CA GLN A 214 -5.53 3.82 12.91
C GLN A 214 -5.03 5.14 13.49
N VAL A 215 -5.84 6.20 13.40
CA VAL A 215 -5.45 7.53 13.88
C VAL A 215 -5.31 7.53 15.39
N GLY A 216 -6.23 6.90 16.12
CA GLY A 216 -6.16 6.77 17.57
C GLY A 216 -4.91 6.02 18.02
N GLY A 217 -4.56 4.90 17.35
CA GLY A 217 -3.37 4.11 17.66
C GLY A 217 -2.08 4.89 17.41
N ASP A 218 -1.99 5.56 16.25
CA ASP A 218 -0.86 6.41 15.88
C ASP A 218 -0.68 7.57 16.87
N LEU A 219 -1.76 8.30 17.22
CA LEU A 219 -1.71 9.42 18.17
C LEU A 219 -1.33 8.98 19.58
N GLN A 220 -1.86 7.85 20.06
CA GLN A 220 -1.47 7.28 21.35
C GLN A 220 0.03 6.94 21.37
N LEU A 221 0.53 6.33 20.30
CA LEU A 221 1.95 5.97 20.18
C LEU A 221 2.86 7.20 20.09
N GLU A 222 2.47 8.23 19.35
CA GLU A 222 3.23 9.48 19.26
C GLU A 222 3.31 10.19 20.62
N ARG A 223 2.18 10.33 21.31
CA ARG A 223 2.12 10.93 22.66
C ARG A 223 3.00 10.16 23.64
N PHE A 224 2.90 8.83 23.63
CA PHE A 224 3.75 7.97 24.44
C PHE A 224 5.24 8.16 24.13
N LYS A 225 5.62 8.19 22.85
CA LYS A 225 7.03 8.39 22.44
C LYS A 225 7.61 9.73 22.89
N ARG A 226 6.77 10.78 23.01
CA ARG A 226 7.16 12.10 23.50
C ARG A 226 7.24 12.16 25.03
N ALA A 227 6.37 11.43 25.74
CA ALA A 227 6.29 11.46 27.19
C ALA A 227 7.21 10.43 27.89
N ARG A 228 7.60 9.35 27.21
CA ARG A 228 8.45 8.30 27.78
C ARG A 228 9.79 8.87 28.25
N THR A 229 10.23 8.42 29.42
CA THR A 229 11.53 8.79 30.02
C THR A 229 12.62 7.78 29.64
N ASP A 230 12.23 6.55 29.29
CA ASP A 230 13.14 5.49 28.88
C ASP A 230 12.69 4.85 27.55
N ARG A 231 13.65 4.59 26.65
CA ARG A 231 13.42 3.89 25.39
C ARG A 231 13.00 2.44 25.58
N SER A 232 13.29 1.83 26.74
CA SER A 232 12.86 0.47 27.09
C SER A 232 11.35 0.33 27.29
N GLN A 233 10.66 1.43 27.68
CA GLN A 233 9.22 1.42 28.00
C GLN A 233 8.36 0.98 26.80
N VAL A 234 7.24 0.33 27.10
CA VAL A 234 6.24 -0.18 26.14
C VAL A 234 4.90 0.47 26.41
N LEU A 235 4.17 0.82 25.35
CA LEU A 235 2.80 1.31 25.44
C LEU A 235 1.85 0.11 25.44
N ASP A 236 1.15 -0.11 26.55
CA ASP A 236 0.21 -1.22 26.74
C ASP A 236 -1.17 -0.76 27.24
N THR A 237 -1.52 0.52 27.02
CA THR A 237 -2.79 1.13 27.43
C THR A 237 -3.57 1.67 26.23
N GLY A 238 -4.86 1.97 26.43
CA GLY A 238 -5.73 2.47 25.36
C GLY A 238 -5.99 1.41 24.29
N LEU A 239 -5.87 1.77 23.01
CA LEU A 239 -6.06 0.82 21.91
C LEU A 239 -4.94 -0.24 21.88
N TRP A 240 -3.77 0.10 22.41
CA TRP A 240 -2.64 -0.82 22.56
C TRP A 240 -2.89 -1.87 23.66
N ALA A 241 -3.87 -1.68 24.55
CA ALA A 241 -4.29 -2.76 25.47
C ALA A 241 -5.13 -3.84 24.76
N LEU A 242 -5.76 -3.51 23.62
CA LEU A 242 -6.63 -4.41 22.87
C LEU A 242 -5.86 -5.24 21.82
N SER A 243 -4.81 -4.64 21.26
CA SER A 243 -3.95 -5.26 20.25
C SER A 243 -2.56 -4.65 20.32
N ARG A 244 -1.52 -5.43 20.06
CA ARG A 244 -0.15 -4.90 19.92
C ARG A 244 0.06 -4.10 18.63
N HIS A 245 -0.87 -4.17 17.68
CA HIS A 245 -0.84 -3.43 16.42
C HIS A 245 -2.22 -2.86 16.05
N PRO A 246 -2.81 -1.98 16.88
CA PRO A 246 -4.16 -1.47 16.65
C PRO A 246 -4.25 -0.62 15.37
N ASN A 247 -3.17 0.05 15.01
CA ASN A 247 -3.11 0.83 13.78
C ASN A 247 -3.06 -0.04 12.50
N TYR A 248 -2.46 -1.23 12.57
CA TYR A 248 -2.49 -2.20 11.46
C TYR A 248 -3.87 -2.85 11.30
N PHE A 249 -4.58 -3.05 12.42
CA PHE A 249 -5.99 -3.43 12.38
C PHE A 249 -6.83 -2.34 11.72
N GLY A 250 -6.63 -1.07 12.12
CA GLY A 250 -7.30 0.07 11.50
C GLY A 250 -7.06 0.17 9.99
N GLU A 251 -5.81 0.02 9.54
CA GLU A 251 -5.46 -0.04 8.11
C GLU A 251 -6.23 -1.18 7.42
N THR A 252 -6.22 -2.37 8.00
CA THR A 252 -6.93 -3.53 7.44
C THR A 252 -8.43 -3.25 7.25
N MET A 253 -9.10 -2.63 8.23
CA MET A 253 -10.51 -2.25 8.11
C MET A 253 -10.76 -1.23 6.98
N ILE A 254 -9.85 -0.26 6.78
CA ILE A 254 -9.94 0.71 5.69
C ILE A 254 -9.85 0.00 4.33
N TRP A 255 -8.97 -0.99 4.19
CA TRP A 255 -8.90 -1.81 2.97
C TRP A 255 -10.18 -2.62 2.74
N TRP A 256 -10.78 -3.17 3.80
CA TRP A 256 -12.10 -3.81 3.70
C TRP A 256 -13.21 -2.83 3.35
N SER A 257 -13.11 -1.55 3.75
CA SER A 257 -14.01 -0.50 3.28
C SER A 257 -13.92 -0.30 1.76
N PHE A 258 -12.72 -0.22 1.20
CA PHE A 258 -12.57 -0.14 -0.26
C PHE A 258 -13.07 -1.42 -0.96
N GLY A 259 -12.85 -2.58 -0.35
CA GLY A 259 -13.45 -3.85 -0.79
C GLY A 259 -14.98 -3.81 -0.79
N ALA A 260 -15.60 -3.25 0.25
CA ALA A 260 -17.05 -3.07 0.33
C ALA A 260 -17.57 -2.13 -0.77
N LEU A 261 -16.92 -0.98 -1.01
CA LEU A 261 -17.27 -0.11 -2.14
C LEU A 261 -17.15 -0.82 -3.49
N ALA A 262 -16.14 -1.67 -3.66
CA ALA A 262 -15.94 -2.43 -4.88
C ALA A 262 -17.14 -3.34 -5.20
N LEU A 263 -17.88 -3.82 -4.19
CA LEU A 263 -19.06 -4.68 -4.37
C LEU A 263 -20.23 -3.98 -5.09
N ALA A 264 -20.18 -2.65 -5.25
CA ALA A 264 -21.08 -1.92 -6.15
C ALA A 264 -20.86 -2.28 -7.64
N HIS A 265 -19.67 -2.76 -7.99
CA HIS A 265 -19.36 -3.25 -9.33
C HIS A 265 -19.65 -4.76 -9.46
N PRO A 266 -20.18 -5.26 -10.59
CA PRO A 266 -20.52 -6.68 -10.77
C PRO A 266 -19.36 -7.66 -10.52
N MET A 267 -18.12 -7.26 -10.84
CA MET A 267 -16.90 -8.03 -10.57
C MET A 267 -16.18 -7.62 -9.28
N GLY A 268 -16.81 -6.82 -8.43
CA GLY A 268 -16.25 -6.31 -7.18
C GLY A 268 -15.79 -7.39 -6.23
N TRP A 269 -16.52 -8.50 -6.16
CA TRP A 269 -16.23 -9.61 -5.25
C TRP A 269 -14.85 -10.25 -5.49
N VAL A 270 -14.36 -10.26 -6.74
CA VAL A 270 -13.02 -10.76 -7.08
C VAL A 270 -11.93 -9.92 -6.40
N THR A 271 -12.20 -8.63 -6.21
CA THR A 271 -11.23 -7.69 -5.62
C THR A 271 -11.09 -7.86 -4.11
N LEU A 272 -11.95 -8.63 -3.44
CA LEU A 272 -11.84 -8.95 -2.01
C LEU A 272 -10.57 -9.73 -1.67
N VAL A 273 -9.90 -10.33 -2.67
CA VAL A 273 -8.54 -10.89 -2.50
C VAL A 273 -7.53 -9.84 -2.01
N CYS A 274 -7.71 -8.57 -2.38
CA CYS A 274 -6.83 -7.47 -1.98
C CYS A 274 -6.91 -7.16 -0.47
N PRO A 275 -8.07 -6.83 0.13
CA PRO A 275 -8.17 -6.63 1.57
C PRO A 275 -7.89 -7.91 2.38
N ALA A 276 -8.17 -9.10 1.84
CA ALA A 276 -7.77 -10.36 2.46
C ALA A 276 -6.23 -10.49 2.51
N TYR A 277 -5.54 -10.16 1.42
CA TYR A 277 -4.08 -10.11 1.39
C TYR A 277 -3.53 -9.07 2.37
N VAL A 278 -4.10 -7.86 2.40
CA VAL A 278 -3.67 -6.83 3.37
C VAL A 278 -3.86 -7.32 4.80
N THR A 279 -4.98 -7.98 5.11
CA THR A 279 -5.22 -8.60 6.42
C THR A 279 -4.10 -9.57 6.78
N TRP A 280 -3.76 -10.49 5.86
CA TRP A 280 -2.67 -11.44 6.07
C TRP A 280 -1.33 -10.71 6.22
N PHE A 281 -1.00 -9.78 5.33
CA PHE A 281 0.27 -9.03 5.32
C PHE A 281 0.48 -8.27 6.64
N MET A 282 -0.58 -7.62 7.13
CA MET A 282 -0.59 -6.85 8.36
C MET A 282 -0.47 -7.72 9.62
N SER A 283 -1.17 -8.84 9.66
CA SER A 283 -1.26 -9.71 10.85
C SER A 283 -0.14 -10.76 10.94
N ALA A 284 0.01 -11.57 9.89
CA ALA A 284 0.84 -12.79 9.91
C ALA A 284 1.97 -12.79 8.86
N GLY A 285 1.92 -11.85 7.91
CA GLY A 285 2.92 -11.66 6.88
C GLY A 285 4.16 -10.94 7.41
N SER A 286 4.62 -9.91 6.72
CA SER A 286 5.86 -9.22 7.07
C SER A 286 5.67 -7.99 7.97
N ALA A 287 4.46 -7.43 8.13
CA ALA A 287 4.30 -6.20 8.90
C ALA A 287 4.44 -6.42 10.43
N ALA A 288 3.41 -6.93 11.11
CA ALA A 288 3.47 -7.17 12.55
C ALA A 288 4.61 -8.13 12.95
N PRO A 289 4.82 -9.29 12.30
CA PRO A 289 5.85 -10.23 12.75
C PRO A 289 7.28 -9.70 12.66
N MET A 290 7.63 -8.88 11.65
CA MET A 290 8.97 -8.27 11.60
C MET A 290 9.17 -7.25 12.71
N GLN A 291 8.14 -6.46 13.00
CA GLN A 291 8.20 -5.47 14.07
C GLN A 291 8.26 -6.13 15.46
N GLU A 292 7.46 -7.17 15.69
CA GLU A 292 7.48 -7.97 16.92
C GLU A 292 8.88 -8.58 17.16
N ARG A 293 9.50 -9.17 16.13
CA ARG A 293 10.87 -9.72 16.23
C ARG A 293 11.90 -8.66 16.58
N TYR A 294 11.76 -7.44 16.04
CA TYR A 294 12.65 -6.34 16.37
C TYR A 294 12.43 -5.84 17.80
N LEU A 295 11.18 -5.67 18.22
CA LEU A 295 10.83 -5.17 19.55
C LEU A 295 11.19 -6.18 20.65
N ALA A 296 10.95 -7.48 20.43
CA ALA A 296 11.35 -8.54 21.36
C ALA A 296 12.87 -8.59 21.58
N LYS A 297 13.68 -8.23 20.58
CA LYS A 297 15.14 -8.15 20.70
C LYS A 297 15.64 -6.88 21.39
N THR A 298 14.89 -5.78 21.28
CA THR A 298 15.37 -4.44 21.68
C THR A 298 14.73 -3.92 22.95
N LYS A 299 13.64 -4.52 23.43
CA LYS A 299 12.88 -4.10 24.61
C LYS A 299 12.57 -5.29 25.52
N PRO A 300 13.26 -5.43 26.67
CA PRO A 300 13.01 -6.52 27.61
C PRO A 300 11.55 -6.60 28.08
N ALA A 301 10.92 -5.46 28.38
CA ALA A 301 9.51 -5.38 28.80
C ALA A 301 8.50 -5.80 27.72
N TYR A 302 8.93 -5.92 26.45
CA TYR A 302 8.03 -6.33 25.36
C TYR A 302 7.59 -7.80 25.50
N ALA A 303 8.43 -8.65 26.10
CA ALA A 303 8.08 -10.05 26.32
C ALA A 303 6.86 -10.19 27.25
N ASP A 304 6.78 -9.38 28.30
CA ASP A 304 5.63 -9.37 29.22
C ASP A 304 4.36 -8.80 28.57
N TYR A 305 4.53 -7.84 27.66
CA TYR A 305 3.42 -7.31 26.86
C TYR A 305 2.87 -8.36 25.88
N MET A 306 3.75 -9.11 25.21
CA MET A 306 3.35 -10.19 24.33
C MET A 306 2.48 -11.23 25.06
N ARG A 307 2.86 -11.64 26.28
CA ARG A 307 2.09 -12.63 27.05
C ARG A 307 0.68 -12.19 27.46
N ARG A 308 0.35 -10.90 27.40
CA ARG A 308 -0.94 -10.36 27.90
C ARG A 308 -1.86 -9.84 26.81
N VAL A 309 -1.33 -9.32 25.71
CA VAL A 309 -2.10 -8.59 24.69
C VAL A 309 -1.90 -9.24 23.33
N PRO A 310 -2.95 -9.60 22.57
CA PRO A 310 -2.78 -10.29 21.28
C PRO A 310 -2.10 -9.41 20.22
N ALA A 311 -1.32 -10.02 19.32
CA ALA A 311 -0.62 -9.30 18.25
C ALA A 311 -1.60 -8.48 17.38
N PHE A 312 -2.71 -9.10 16.97
CA PHE A 312 -3.72 -8.51 16.09
C PHE A 312 -5.12 -8.79 16.67
N PHE A 313 -5.99 -7.79 16.69
CA PHE A 313 -7.39 -7.98 17.08
C PHE A 313 -8.25 -8.27 15.84
N PRO A 314 -9.32 -9.08 15.90
CA PRO A 314 -9.77 -9.91 17.02
C PRO A 314 -9.07 -11.28 17.12
N TRP A 315 -8.09 -11.56 16.26
CA TRP A 315 -7.46 -12.88 16.16
C TRP A 315 -6.02 -12.89 16.66
N GLY A 316 -5.80 -13.58 17.78
CA GLY A 316 -4.46 -13.88 18.27
C GLY A 316 -4.54 -14.43 19.69
N ARG A 317 -3.81 -15.52 19.96
CA ARG A 317 -3.45 -15.83 21.35
C ARG A 317 -2.30 -14.89 21.75
N PRO A 318 -2.23 -14.42 23.01
CA PRO A 318 -1.13 -13.60 23.49
C PRO A 318 0.24 -14.22 23.17
#